data_AF-A0A7Y3NSF4-F1
#
_entry.id   AF-A0A7Y3NSF4-F1
#
_cell.length_a   1.000
_cell.length_b   1.000
_cell.length_c   1.000
_cell.angle_alpha   90.00
_cell.angle_beta   90.00
_cell.angle_gamma   90.00
#
_symmetry.space_group_name_H-M   'P 1'
#
loop_
_entity.id
_entity.type
_entity.pdbx_description
1 polymer ?
#
loop_
_entity_poly.entity_id
_entity_poly.type
_entity_poly.pdbx_seq_one_letter_code
_entity_poly.pdbx_strand_id
1 'polypeptide(L)'
;MTNMLTSRRQPGFSLIEMLVVILVIAALISIVLIAGRSVLISTRISLTQTELRNLQASLEVLKHKTNQQPADMPTFLTEYQWLYAYQDTNGNWHEHPNSLTNLPNNLLSIGTITMPGGTSMQGIVAINDAFGNAIEFIPYNVQNPQHTPCFVSAGPDGLFGKPDMLYSYNP
;
A
#
# COMPACT_ATOMS: atom_id res chain seq x y z
N MET A 1 -15.71 -49.36 -58.60
CA MET A 1 -14.81 -48.29 -58.11
C MET A 1 -14.86 -48.32 -56.59
N THR A 2 -13.93 -49.03 -55.96
CA THR A 2 -13.94 -49.32 -54.52
C THR A 2 -12.81 -48.53 -53.88
N ASN A 3 -13.17 -47.46 -53.16
CA ASN A 3 -12.23 -46.60 -52.46
C ASN A 3 -11.67 -47.34 -51.24
N MET A 4 -10.37 -47.66 -51.28
CA MET A 4 -9.63 -48.12 -50.09
C MET A 4 -9.37 -46.91 -49.18
N LEU A 5 -10.09 -46.85 -48.05
CA LEU A 5 -9.79 -45.92 -46.96
C LEU A 5 -8.61 -46.46 -46.16
N THR A 6 -7.42 -45.90 -46.40
CA THR A 6 -6.22 -46.21 -45.61
C THR A 6 -6.30 -45.45 -44.28
N SER A 7 -6.73 -46.14 -43.23
CA SER A 7 -6.66 -45.63 -41.85
C SER A 7 -5.19 -45.53 -41.43
N ARG A 8 -4.62 -44.32 -41.47
CA ARG A 8 -3.29 -44.05 -40.90
C ARG A 8 -3.37 -44.16 -39.39
N ARG A 9 -2.73 -45.19 -38.82
CA ARG A 9 -2.47 -45.25 -37.38
C ARG A 9 -1.59 -44.07 -36.99
N GLN A 10 -2.15 -43.11 -36.25
CA GLN A 10 -1.37 -42.08 -35.60
C GLN A 10 -0.66 -42.71 -34.39
N PRO A 11 0.66 -42.56 -34.25
CA PRO A 11 1.37 -43.05 -33.07
C PRO A 11 0.83 -42.29 -31.85
N GLY A 12 0.25 -43.02 -30.89
CA GLY A 12 -0.17 -42.46 -29.61
C GLY A 12 1.06 -42.15 -28.74
N PHE A 13 1.01 -41.05 -28.01
CA PHE A 13 2.02 -40.69 -27.02
C PHE A 13 2.22 -41.82 -26.01
N SER A 14 3.49 -42.14 -25.73
CA SER A 14 3.82 -43.16 -24.75
C SER A 14 3.49 -42.65 -23.33
N LEU A 15 3.00 -43.54 -22.46
CA LEU A 15 2.71 -43.22 -21.05
C LEU A 15 3.96 -42.62 -20.36
N ILE A 16 5.16 -43.10 -20.72
CA ILE A 16 6.41 -42.59 -20.16
C ILE A 16 6.69 -41.14 -20.58
N GLU A 17 6.31 -40.75 -21.79
CA GLU A 17 6.52 -39.40 -22.31
C GLU A 17 5.64 -38.40 -21.56
N MET A 18 4.38 -38.78 -21.31
CA MET A 18 3.48 -37.98 -20.47
C MET A 18 4.00 -37.84 -19.03
N LEU A 19 4.62 -38.89 -18.45
CA LEU A 19 5.18 -38.83 -17.11
C LEU A 19 6.37 -37.87 -17.02
N VAL A 20 7.28 -37.91 -18.01
CA VAL A 20 8.42 -36.99 -18.07
C VAL A 20 7.95 -35.54 -18.21
N VAL A 21 6.95 -35.27 -19.04
CA VAL A 21 6.40 -33.92 -19.23
C VAL A 21 5.82 -33.35 -17.92
N ILE A 22 5.03 -34.15 -17.18
CA ILE A 22 4.45 -33.70 -15.91
C ILE A 22 5.56 -33.39 -14.89
N LEU A 23 6.61 -34.21 -14.84
CA LEU A 23 7.75 -33.98 -13.95
C LEU A 23 8.46 -32.66 -14.28
N VAL A 24 8.70 -32.38 -15.56
CA VAL A 24 9.33 -31.12 -16.00
C VAL A 24 8.43 -29.92 -15.66
N ILE A 25 7.12 -30.01 -15.90
CA ILE A 25 6.17 -28.93 -15.57
C ILE A 25 6.15 -28.66 -14.06
N ALA A 26 6.12 -29.70 -13.22
CA ALA A 26 6.14 -29.55 -11.77
C ALA A 26 7.42 -28.87 -11.27
N ALA A 27 8.57 -29.24 -11.84
CA ALA A 27 9.84 -28.60 -11.53
C ALA A 27 9.85 -27.11 -11.92
N LEU A 28 9.34 -26.78 -13.11
CA LEU A 28 9.26 -25.39 -13.58
C LEU A 28 8.33 -24.53 -12.71
N ILE A 29 7.13 -25.02 -12.37
CA ILE A 29 6.19 -24.30 -11.51
C ILE A 29 6.82 -23.99 -10.15
N SER A 30 7.57 -24.94 -9.58
CA SER A 30 8.22 -24.75 -8.28
C SER A 30 9.21 -23.58 -8.28
N ILE A 31 9.99 -23.42 -9.36
CA ILE A 31 10.95 -22.31 -9.51
C ILE A 31 10.23 -20.97 -9.64
N VAL A 32 9.17 -20.91 -10.45
CA VAL A 32 8.39 -19.68 -10.69
C VAL A 32 7.76 -19.16 -9.39
N LEU A 33 7.23 -20.05 -8.55
CA LEU A 33 6.60 -19.66 -7.29
C LEU A 33 7.58 -19.03 -6.29
N ILE A 34 8.83 -19.51 -6.25
CA ILE A 34 9.85 -18.96 -5.35
C ILE A 34 10.26 -17.55 -5.80
N ALA A 35 10.56 -17.37 -7.09
CA ALA A 35 10.97 -16.08 -7.63
C ALA A 35 9.84 -15.03 -7.54
N GLY A 36 8.59 -15.44 -7.76
CA GLY A 36 7.43 -14.55 -7.71
C GLY A 36 7.24 -13.86 -6.36
N ARG A 37 7.50 -14.56 -5.25
CA ARG A 37 7.34 -13.99 -3.90
C ARG A 37 8.29 -12.82 -3.63
N SER A 38 9.55 -12.94 -4.04
CA SER A 38 10.54 -11.87 -3.83
C SER A 38 10.16 -10.61 -4.59
N VAL A 39 9.68 -10.74 -5.83
CA VAL A 39 9.25 -9.60 -6.64
C VAL A 39 8.06 -8.89 -5.99
N LEU A 40 7.06 -9.64 -5.53
CA LEU A 40 5.89 -9.07 -4.86
C LEU A 40 6.27 -8.29 -3.59
N ILE A 41 7.20 -8.83 -2.78
CA ILE A 41 7.69 -8.13 -1.58
C ILE A 41 8.39 -6.83 -1.98
N SER A 42 9.32 -6.88 -2.95
CA SER A 42 10.02 -5.68 -3.42
C SER A 42 9.08 -4.60 -3.97
N THR A 43 8.04 -5.00 -4.71
CA THR A 43 7.00 -4.07 -5.19
C THR A 43 6.26 -3.43 -4.02
N ARG A 44 5.85 -4.20 -3.01
CA ARG A 44 5.19 -3.66 -1.82
C ARG A 44 6.08 -2.72 -1.01
N ILE A 45 7.38 -3.02 -0.88
CA ILE A 45 8.35 -2.12 -0.25
C ILE A 45 8.41 -0.79 -1.03
N SER A 46 8.56 -0.86 -2.35
CA SER A 46 8.63 0.33 -3.22
C SER A 46 7.37 1.19 -3.15
N LEU A 47 6.19 0.55 -3.17
CA LEU A 47 4.91 1.24 -2.97
C LEU A 47 4.86 1.90 -1.60
N THR A 48 5.17 1.17 -0.53
CA THR A 48 5.15 1.69 0.83
C THR A 48 6.09 2.89 1.00
N GLN A 49 7.31 2.82 0.46
CA GLN A 49 8.25 3.95 0.48
C GLN A 49 7.73 5.17 -0.28
N THR A 50 7.05 4.96 -1.40
CA THR A 50 6.42 6.05 -2.17
C THR A 50 5.34 6.72 -1.33
N GLU A 51 4.49 5.94 -0.66
CA GLU A 51 3.45 6.50 0.19
C GLU A 51 4.01 7.20 1.43
N LEU A 52 5.02 6.65 2.08
CA LEU A 52 5.68 7.32 3.20
C LEU A 52 6.25 8.68 2.79
N ARG A 53 6.79 8.81 1.57
CA ARG A 53 7.24 10.10 1.02
C ARG A 53 6.09 11.04 0.72
N ASN A 54 4.98 10.55 0.17
CA ASN A 54 3.77 11.34 -0.06
C ASN A 54 3.20 11.89 1.26
N LEU A 55 3.18 11.06 2.32
CA LEU A 55 2.78 11.48 3.66
C LEU A 55 3.73 12.52 4.23
N GLN A 56 5.05 12.35 4.06
CA GLN A 56 6.04 13.35 4.48
C GLN A 56 5.81 14.71 3.81
N ALA A 57 5.59 14.72 2.49
CA ALA A 57 5.29 15.95 1.76
C ALA A 57 3.98 16.60 2.25
N SER A 58 2.97 15.80 2.58
CA SER A 58 1.70 16.27 3.13
C SER A 58 1.86 16.91 4.51
N LEU A 59 2.70 16.33 5.36
CA LEU A 59 3.08 16.88 6.65
C LEU A 59 3.80 18.22 6.50
N GLU A 60 4.69 18.36 5.52
CA GLU A 60 5.36 19.63 5.23
C GLU A 60 4.38 20.72 4.78
N VAL A 61 3.39 20.37 3.95
CA VAL A 61 2.32 21.29 3.55
C VAL A 61 1.51 21.73 4.76
N LEU A 62 1.13 20.78 5.65
CA LEU A 62 0.40 21.10 6.88
C LEU A 62 1.20 22.09 7.73
N LYS A 63 2.47 21.76 8.02
CA LYS A 63 3.38 22.60 8.80
C LYS A 63 3.51 24.00 8.21
N HIS A 64 3.63 24.12 6.89
CA HIS A 64 3.73 25.42 6.22
C HIS A 64 2.44 26.24 6.36
N LYS A 65 1.26 25.59 6.43
CA LYS A 65 -0.05 26.26 6.49
C LYS A 65 -0.48 26.62 7.90
N THR A 66 -0.25 25.74 8.88
CA THR A 66 -0.69 25.93 10.27
C THR A 66 0.42 26.45 11.19
N ASN A 67 1.68 26.38 10.75
CA ASN A 67 2.86 26.63 11.58
C ASN A 67 2.91 25.76 12.86
N GLN A 68 2.19 24.63 12.86
CA GLN A 68 2.12 23.67 13.95
C GLN A 68 2.48 22.28 13.43
N GLN A 69 3.06 21.45 14.31
CA GLN A 69 3.32 20.05 14.03
C GLN A 69 2.29 19.20 14.77
N PRO A 70 1.68 18.20 14.10
CA PRO A 70 0.75 17.31 14.76
C PRO A 70 1.48 16.45 15.79
N ALA A 71 0.81 16.17 16.91
CA ALA A 71 1.37 15.36 18.00
C ALA A 71 1.28 13.84 17.72
N ASP A 72 0.31 13.42 16.90
CA ASP A 72 0.02 12.04 16.58
C ASP A 72 -0.62 11.89 15.19
N MET A 73 -0.79 10.63 14.75
CA MET A 73 -1.39 10.30 13.45
C MET A 73 -2.85 10.79 13.33
N PRO A 74 -3.76 10.57 14.31
CA PRO A 74 -5.12 11.09 14.22
C PRO A 74 -5.20 12.61 14.07
N THR A 75 -4.36 13.36 14.79
CA THR A 75 -4.29 14.82 14.70
C THR A 75 -3.80 15.24 13.32
N PHE A 76 -2.74 14.61 12.81
CA PHE A 76 -2.25 14.85 11.44
C PHE A 76 -3.36 14.64 10.40
N LEU A 77 -4.02 13.48 10.43
CA LEU A 77 -5.06 13.15 9.46
C LEU A 77 -6.24 14.12 9.55
N THR A 78 -6.69 14.45 10.76
CA THR A 78 -7.82 15.36 10.97
C THR A 78 -7.50 16.77 10.48
N GLU A 79 -6.38 17.34 10.92
CA GLU A 79 -5.97 18.70 10.54
C GLU A 79 -5.69 18.81 9.04
N TYR A 80 -5.06 17.80 8.44
CA TYR A 80 -4.81 17.79 7.01
C TYR A 80 -6.11 17.74 6.22
N GLN A 81 -7.07 16.90 6.59
CA GLN A 81 -8.36 16.83 5.90
C GLN A 81 -9.16 18.12 6.09
N TRP A 82 -9.13 18.74 7.29
CA TRP A 82 -9.75 20.04 7.52
C TRP A 82 -9.18 21.15 6.64
N LEU A 83 -7.89 21.12 6.34
CA LEU A 83 -7.25 22.09 5.44
C LEU A 83 -7.84 22.08 4.03
N TYR A 84 -8.37 20.93 3.59
CA TYR A 84 -8.98 20.74 2.27
C TYR A 84 -10.51 20.60 2.32
N ALA A 85 -11.11 20.67 3.51
CA ALA A 85 -12.54 20.55 3.67
C ALA A 85 -13.26 21.86 3.28
N TYR A 86 -14.42 21.72 2.64
CA TYR A 86 -15.32 22.83 2.33
C TYR A 86 -16.76 22.41 2.57
N GLN A 87 -17.61 23.38 2.88
CA GLN A 87 -19.05 23.18 3.01
C GLN A 87 -19.75 23.60 1.71
N ASP A 88 -20.61 22.74 1.18
CA ASP A 88 -21.43 23.08 0.02
C ASP A 88 -22.61 24.01 0.39
N THR A 89 -23.36 24.44 -0.62
CA THR A 89 -24.54 25.31 -0.43
C THR A 89 -25.66 24.66 0.38
N ASN A 90 -25.64 23.33 0.55
CA ASN A 90 -26.63 22.56 1.30
C ASN A 90 -26.18 22.29 2.74
N GLY A 91 -25.01 22.78 3.14
CA GLY A 91 -24.44 22.56 4.47
C GLY A 91 -23.70 21.23 4.64
N ASN A 92 -23.50 20.46 3.57
CA ASN A 92 -22.75 19.21 3.64
C ASN A 92 -21.25 19.49 3.51
N TRP A 93 -20.45 18.76 4.29
CA TRP A 93 -18.99 18.82 4.20
C TRP A 93 -18.47 17.90 3.11
N HIS A 94 -17.51 18.43 2.34
CA HIS A 94 -16.80 17.75 1.27
C HIS A 94 -15.30 18.02 1.43
N GLU A 95 -14.47 17.23 0.75
CA GLU A 95 -13.02 17.39 0.73
C GLU A 95 -12.55 17.64 -0.70
N HIS A 96 -11.72 18.67 -0.90
CA HIS A 96 -11.01 18.85 -2.16
C HIS A 96 -9.95 17.75 -2.36
N PRO A 97 -9.72 17.28 -3.59
CA PRO A 97 -8.66 16.32 -3.86
C PRO A 97 -7.31 16.78 -3.32
N ASN A 98 -6.64 15.91 -2.59
CA ASN A 98 -5.32 16.11 -2.01
C ASN A 98 -4.48 14.82 -2.09
N SER A 99 -3.30 14.84 -1.48
CA SER A 99 -2.38 13.69 -1.48
C SER A 99 -2.97 12.46 -0.80
N LEU A 100 -3.78 12.62 0.26
CA LEU A 100 -4.40 11.50 0.98
C LEU A 100 -5.54 10.87 0.17
N THR A 101 -6.34 11.67 -0.54
CA THR A 101 -7.42 11.16 -1.40
C THR A 101 -6.90 10.45 -2.66
N ASN A 102 -5.65 10.69 -3.04
CA ASN A 102 -5.00 10.02 -4.17
C ASN A 102 -4.36 8.68 -3.81
N LEU A 103 -4.34 8.32 -2.52
CA LEU A 103 -3.82 7.04 -2.06
C LEU A 103 -4.72 5.89 -2.56
N PRO A 104 -4.14 4.72 -2.87
CA PRO A 104 -4.92 3.54 -3.21
C PRO A 104 -5.93 3.17 -2.11
N ASN A 105 -7.19 2.91 -2.47
CA ASN A 105 -8.27 2.63 -1.51
C ASN A 105 -7.97 1.46 -0.56
N ASN A 106 -7.18 0.48 -0.97
CA ASN A 106 -6.79 -0.65 -0.13
C ASN A 106 -5.82 -0.28 1.00
N LEU A 107 -5.27 0.94 0.98
CA LEU A 107 -4.41 1.49 2.02
C LEU A 107 -5.18 2.38 2.99
N LEU A 108 -6.44 2.71 2.70
CA LEU A 108 -7.19 3.69 3.47
C LEU A 108 -8.19 2.99 4.39
N SER A 109 -8.20 3.40 5.66
CA SER A 109 -9.30 3.10 6.57
C SER A 109 -10.17 4.35 6.67
N ILE A 110 -11.41 4.25 6.19
CA ILE A 110 -12.38 5.35 6.21
C ILE A 110 -13.24 5.24 7.47
N GLY A 111 -13.41 6.37 8.16
CA GLY A 111 -14.25 6.50 9.34
C GLY A 111 -14.94 7.86 9.38
N THR A 112 -15.53 8.18 10.52
CA THR A 112 -16.20 9.46 10.74
C THR A 112 -15.27 10.43 11.44
N ILE A 113 -15.14 11.63 10.88
CA ILE A 113 -14.35 12.72 11.46
C ILE A 113 -15.31 13.82 11.90
N THR A 114 -15.07 14.36 13.10
CA THR A 114 -15.83 15.51 13.61
C THR A 114 -15.29 16.78 12.95
N MET A 115 -16.17 17.62 12.42
CA MET A 115 -15.86 18.89 11.78
C MET A 115 -16.14 20.05 12.74
N PRO A 116 -15.56 21.23 12.51
CA PRO A 116 -15.93 22.43 13.25
C PRO A 116 -17.45 22.66 13.24
N GLY A 117 -18.03 22.97 14.40
CA GLY A 117 -19.48 23.11 14.56
C GLY A 117 -20.22 21.82 14.91
N GLY A 118 -19.52 20.71 15.16
CA GLY A 118 -20.09 19.47 15.68
C GLY A 118 -20.77 18.57 14.64
N THR A 119 -20.67 18.92 13.36
CA THR A 119 -21.06 18.07 12.24
C THR A 119 -19.99 17.02 11.96
N SER A 120 -20.28 16.05 11.09
CA SER A 120 -19.33 14.99 10.74
C SER A 120 -19.21 14.78 9.24
N MET A 121 -18.03 14.36 8.78
CA MET A 121 -17.82 13.86 7.42
C MET A 121 -17.19 12.46 7.44
N GLN A 122 -17.29 11.73 6.33
CA GLN A 122 -16.44 10.56 6.11
C GLN A 122 -15.05 11.03 5.74
N GLY A 123 -14.03 10.45 6.39
CA GLY A 123 -12.65 10.77 6.13
C GLY A 123 -11.72 9.63 6.50
N ILE A 124 -10.44 9.83 6.23
CA ILE A 124 -9.37 8.86 6.48
C ILE A 124 -9.02 8.91 7.97
N VAL A 125 -9.16 7.77 8.66
CA VAL A 125 -8.86 7.63 10.09
C VAL A 125 -7.60 6.82 10.37
N ALA A 126 -7.16 6.02 9.40
CA ALA A 126 -5.86 5.35 9.42
C ALA A 126 -5.39 5.09 7.99
N ILE A 127 -4.07 4.97 7.83
CA ILE A 127 -3.41 4.63 6.58
C ILE A 127 -2.59 3.38 6.83
N ASN A 128 -2.76 2.38 5.98
CA ASN A 128 -2.05 1.12 6.02
C ASN A 128 -0.96 1.12 4.94
N ASP A 129 0.10 0.35 5.17
CA ASP A 129 1.13 0.07 4.18
C ASP A 129 0.67 -1.00 3.17
N ALA A 130 1.50 -1.28 2.17
CA ALA A 130 1.19 -2.28 1.15
C ALA A 130 1.17 -3.73 1.68
N PHE A 131 1.54 -3.95 2.94
CA PHE A 131 1.45 -5.24 3.63
C PHE A 131 0.16 -5.37 4.47
N GLY A 132 -0.57 -4.26 4.64
CA GLY A 132 -1.82 -4.20 5.41
C GLY A 132 -1.62 -3.79 6.88
N ASN A 133 -0.41 -3.37 7.27
CA ASN A 133 -0.13 -2.89 8.62
C ASN A 133 -0.38 -1.38 8.70
N ALA A 134 -0.86 -0.88 9.84
CA ALA A 134 -1.04 0.55 10.04
C ALA A 134 0.31 1.27 9.98
N ILE A 135 0.36 2.42 9.32
CA ILE A 135 1.50 3.34 9.34
C ILE A 135 1.46 4.11 10.67
N GLU A 136 2.58 4.15 11.37
CA GLU A 136 2.71 4.92 12.60
C GLU A 136 3.33 6.29 12.32
N PHE A 137 2.93 7.27 13.13
CA PHE A 137 3.50 8.61 13.15
C PHE A 137 4.41 8.76 14.36
N ILE A 138 5.65 9.14 14.13
CA ILE A 138 6.63 9.41 15.19
C ILE A 138 6.79 10.94 15.27
N PRO A 139 6.22 11.63 16.28
CA PRO A 139 6.29 13.09 16.41
C PRO A 139 7.72 13.59 16.62
N TYR A 140 8.55 12.79 17.26
CA TYR A 140 9.94 13.10 17.53
C TYR A 140 10.78 11.82 17.42
N ASN A 141 11.60 11.76 16.38
CA ASN A 141 12.49 10.62 16.16
C ASN A 141 13.92 11.00 16.54
N VAL A 142 14.43 10.43 17.63
CA VAL A 142 15.84 10.61 18.08
C VAL A 142 16.86 10.02 17.11
N GLN A 143 16.44 9.08 16.26
CA GLN A 143 17.28 8.47 15.23
C GLN A 143 17.29 9.27 13.93
N ASN A 144 16.34 10.21 13.76
CA ASN A 144 16.33 11.12 12.63
C ASN A 144 17.28 12.29 12.94
N PRO A 145 18.36 12.51 12.16
CA PRO A 145 19.31 13.60 12.39
C PRO A 145 18.67 14.99 12.36
N GLN A 146 17.53 15.12 11.68
CA GLN A 146 16.80 16.38 11.54
C GLN A 146 15.84 16.63 12.71
N HIS A 147 15.65 15.64 13.60
CA HIS A 147 14.66 15.69 14.69
C HIS A 147 13.25 16.08 14.21
N THR A 148 12.93 15.77 12.95
CA THR A 148 11.62 16.04 12.35
C THR A 148 10.69 14.85 12.55
N PRO A 149 9.38 15.10 12.66
CA PRO A 149 8.41 14.02 12.65
C PRO A 149 8.51 13.20 11.36
N CYS A 150 8.29 11.90 11.48
CA CYS A 150 8.34 10.98 10.34
C CYS A 150 7.23 9.93 10.43
N PHE A 151 6.97 9.30 9.29
CA PHE A 151 6.07 8.15 9.18
C PHE A 151 6.89 6.87 9.10
N VAL A 152 6.36 5.79 9.67
CA VAL A 152 7.02 4.50 9.69
C VAL A 152 6.05 3.36 9.38
N SER A 153 6.51 2.42 8.58
CA SER A 153 5.84 1.14 8.33
C SER A 153 6.61 0.02 9.01
N ALA A 154 5.87 -0.94 9.56
CA ALA A 154 6.43 -2.14 10.16
C ALA A 154 7.11 -3.06 9.13
N GLY A 155 6.85 -2.88 7.83
CA GLY A 155 7.46 -3.66 6.77
C GLY A 155 6.80 -5.03 6.57
N PRO A 156 7.50 -5.96 5.89
CA PRO A 156 6.96 -7.27 5.51
C PRO A 156 6.58 -8.17 6.70
N ASP A 157 7.24 -8.04 7.84
CA ASP A 157 7.00 -8.89 9.01
C ASP A 157 5.87 -8.37 9.93
N GLY A 158 5.46 -7.12 9.74
CA GLY A 158 4.41 -6.47 10.52
C GLY A 158 4.79 -6.14 11.97
N LEU A 159 6.09 -6.14 12.30
CA LEU A 159 6.59 -5.89 13.65
C LEU A 159 7.44 -4.62 13.72
N PHE A 160 6.98 -3.63 14.49
CA PHE A 160 7.80 -2.46 14.82
C PHE A 160 9.00 -2.83 15.72
N GLY A 161 10.06 -2.03 15.61
CA GLY A 161 11.35 -2.24 16.28
C GLY A 161 12.30 -3.22 15.56
N LYS A 162 11.98 -3.64 14.33
CA LYS A 162 12.77 -4.58 13.54
C LYS A 162 13.60 -3.88 12.44
N PRO A 163 14.69 -4.51 11.95
CA PRO A 163 15.55 -3.90 10.93
C PRO A 163 14.90 -3.67 9.56
N ASP A 164 13.76 -4.30 9.28
CA ASP A 164 13.02 -4.19 8.01
C ASP A 164 11.95 -3.08 8.01
N MET A 165 11.88 -2.28 9.07
CA MET A 165 11.05 -1.08 9.12
C MET A 165 11.41 -0.10 8.00
N LEU A 166 10.39 0.53 7.46
CA LEU A 166 10.52 1.52 6.39
C LEU A 166 10.15 2.90 6.94
N TYR A 167 11.04 3.87 6.74
CA TYR A 167 10.86 5.24 7.21
C TYR A 167 10.57 6.19 6.04
N SER A 168 9.86 7.28 6.31
CA SER A 168 9.62 8.34 5.33
C SER A 168 10.87 9.14 4.96
N TYR A 169 11.91 9.12 5.81
CA TYR A 169 13.23 9.67 5.53
C TYR A 169 14.20 8.57 5.12
N ASN A 170 15.25 8.94 4.38
CA ASN A 170 16.37 8.03 4.13
C ASN A 170 17.35 8.18 5.31
N PRO A 171 17.50 7.14 6.18
CA PRO A 171 18.46 7.18 7.28
C PRO A 171 19.91 7.29 6.79
#